data_AF-G5K9Q6-F1
#
_entry.id   AF-G5K9Q6-F1
#
_cell.length_a   1.000
_cell.length_b   1.000
_cell.length_c   1.000
_cell.angle_alpha   90.00
_cell.angle_beta   90.00
_cell.angle_gamma   90.00
#
_symmetry.space_group_name_H-M   'P 1'
#
loop_
_entity.id
_entity.type
_entity.pdbx_description
1 polymer ?
#
loop_
_entity_poly.entity_id
_entity_poly.type
_entity_poly.pdbx_seq_one_letter_code
_entity_poly.pdbx_strand_id
1 'polypeptide(L)'
;MLYIGRLRLLLVPFNSIVGLNQVTSLNQAIWIFCQNALNILLLYPLVLFIHLLSSKWHSYGKSLLLGFSISLFIESSQLFLDLLINANRVFEIDDLWTNTLGALLAYLTYLLICKQMIKRG
;
A
#
# COMPACT_ATOMS: atom_id res chain seq x y z
N MET A 1 18.16 0.67 8.95
CA MET A 1 18.15 0.88 7.49
C MET A 1 19.31 0.09 6.89
N LEU A 2 19.07 -0.66 5.81
CA LEU A 2 20.08 -1.41 5.08
C LEU A 2 20.51 -0.61 3.85
N TYR A 3 21.82 -0.59 3.57
CA TYR A 3 22.40 0.10 2.43
C TYR A 3 23.05 -0.91 1.49
N ILE A 4 22.75 -0.81 0.19
CA ILE A 4 23.41 -1.61 -0.86
C ILE A 4 23.95 -0.62 -1.91
N GLY A 5 25.24 -0.30 -1.81
CA GLY A 5 25.80 0.84 -2.54
C GLY A 5 25.07 2.12 -2.14
N ARG A 6 24.45 2.80 -3.11
CA ARG A 6 23.60 3.99 -2.87
C ARG A 6 22.14 3.68 -2.54
N LEU A 7 21.70 2.43 -2.72
CA LEU A 7 20.31 2.05 -2.47
C LEU A 7 20.02 2.01 -0.98
N ARG A 8 18.86 2.53 -0.61
CA ARG A 8 18.38 2.59 0.78
C ARG A 8 17.14 1.73 0.93
N LEU A 9 17.25 0.71 1.77
CA LEU A 9 16.19 -0.26 2.03
C LEU A 9 15.78 -0.18 3.51
N LEU A 10 14.53 0.20 3.76
CA LEU A 10 13.91 0.14 5.07
C LEU A 10 13.09 -1.14 5.19
N LEU A 11 13.76 -2.19 5.68
CA LEU A 11 13.19 -3.54 5.78
C LEU A 11 12.67 -3.87 7.19
N VAL A 12 12.44 -2.85 8.02
CA VAL A 12 11.87 -3.03 9.36
C VAL A 12 10.34 -3.05 9.19
N PRO A 13 9.67 -4.18 9.41
CA PRO A 13 8.22 -4.22 9.36
C PRO A 13 7.63 -3.47 10.55
N PHE A 14 6.49 -2.82 10.31
CA PHE A 14 5.80 -1.98 11.28
C PHE A 14 6.71 -0.89 11.87
N ASN A 15 7.62 -0.34 11.07
CA ASN A 15 8.55 0.70 11.48
C ASN A 15 7.82 1.92 12.07
N SER A 16 6.68 2.28 11.48
CA SER A 16 5.82 3.34 12.02
C SER A 16 5.31 3.04 13.44
N ILE A 17 5.03 1.78 13.76
CA ILE A 17 4.52 1.35 15.08
C ILE A 17 5.67 1.23 16.09
N VAL A 18 6.78 0.59 15.69
CA VAL A 18 7.98 0.44 16.52
C VAL A 18 8.57 1.82 16.87
N GLY A 19 8.46 2.79 15.94
CA GLY A 19 8.89 4.17 16.13
C GLY A 19 7.97 5.03 17.01
N LEU A 20 6.77 4.56 17.40
CA LEU A 20 5.81 5.37 18.19
C LEU A 20 6.38 5.84 19.52
N ASN A 21 7.23 5.04 20.16
CA ASN A 21 7.88 5.38 21.42
C ASN A 21 8.87 6.56 21.29
N GLN A 22 9.24 6.93 20.06
CA GLN A 22 10.16 8.03 19.75
C GLN A 22 9.43 9.30 19.30
N VAL A 23 8.09 9.27 19.20
CA VAL A 23 7.28 10.40 18.78
C VAL A 23 7.19 11.40 19.92
N THR A 24 7.82 12.57 19.75
CA THR A 24 7.90 13.60 20.79
C THR A 24 6.87 14.72 20.59
N SER A 25 6.18 14.75 19.45
CA SER A 25 5.23 15.82 19.11
C SER A 25 3.97 15.30 18.43
N LEU A 26 2.86 16.01 18.65
CA LEU A 26 1.57 15.70 18.01
C LEU A 26 1.65 15.77 16.48
N ASN A 27 2.41 16.74 15.95
CA ASN A 27 2.56 16.91 14.50
C ASN A 27 3.23 15.69 13.85
N GLN A 28 4.24 15.10 14.50
CA GLN A 28 4.87 13.86 14.03
C GLN A 28 3.89 12.69 14.08
N ALA A 29 3.09 12.57 15.15
CA ALA A 29 2.06 11.54 15.25
C ALA A 29 1.03 11.64 14.10
N ILE A 30 0.54 12.86 13.84
CA ILE A 30 -0.40 13.13 12.74
C ILE A 30 0.25 12.79 11.40
N TRP A 31 1.51 13.18 11.18
CA TRP A 31 2.24 12.87 9.95
C TRP A 31 2.32 11.36 9.70
N ILE A 32 2.77 10.59 10.70
CA ILE A 32 2.90 9.13 10.58
C ILE A 32 1.53 8.50 10.30
N PHE A 33 0.48 8.93 11.01
CA PHE A 33 -0.87 8.44 10.78
C PHE A 33 -1.36 8.75 9.34
N CYS A 34 -1.23 9.99 8.90
CA CYS A 34 -1.62 10.42 7.56
C CYS A 34 -0.83 9.68 6.48
N GLN A 35 0.48 9.48 6.65
CA GLN A 35 1.32 8.74 5.71
C GLN A 35 0.83 7.29 5.56
N ASN A 36 0.59 6.58 6.66
CA ASN A 36 0.07 5.21 6.62
C ASN A 36 -1.33 5.15 6.00
N ALA A 37 -2.20 6.10 6.32
CA ALA A 37 -3.54 6.19 5.74
C ALA A 37 -3.49 6.44 4.22
N LEU A 38 -2.61 7.33 3.76
CA LEU A 38 -2.41 7.62 2.35
C LEU A 38 -1.84 6.43 1.59
N ASN A 39 -0.90 5.67 2.18
CA ASN A 39 -0.42 4.43 1.58
C ASN A 39 -1.55 3.40 1.43
N ILE A 40 -2.36 3.19 2.48
CA ILE A 40 -3.55 2.33 2.37
C ILE A 40 -4.48 2.79 1.23
N LEU A 41 -4.67 4.10 1.07
CA LEU A 41 -5.54 4.63 0.03
C LEU A 41 -4.89 4.66 -1.37
N LEU A 42 -3.57 4.49 -1.49
CA LEU A 42 -2.85 4.62 -2.75
C LEU A 42 -3.35 3.65 -3.82
N LEU A 43 -3.45 2.35 -3.48
CA LEU A 43 -3.91 1.32 -4.41
C LEU A 43 -5.42 1.12 -4.41
N TYR A 44 -6.11 1.61 -3.37
CA TYR A 44 -7.54 1.44 -3.20
C TYR A 44 -8.36 1.77 -4.47
N PRO A 45 -8.26 2.97 -5.09
CA PRO A 45 -9.11 3.31 -6.23
C PRO A 45 -8.84 2.42 -7.44
N LEU A 46 -7.57 2.12 -7.74
CA LEU A 46 -7.19 1.25 -8.85
C LEU A 46 -7.74 -0.16 -8.68
N VAL A 47 -7.55 -0.75 -7.50
CA VAL A 47 -8.02 -2.12 -7.22
C VAL A 47 -9.55 -2.18 -7.20
N LEU A 48 -10.23 -1.15 -6.69
CA LEU A 48 -11.68 -1.07 -6.76
C LEU A 48 -12.17 -1.07 -8.20
N PHE A 49 -11.55 -0.27 -9.09
CA PHE A 49 -11.88 -0.30 -10.52
C PHE A 49 -11.60 -1.67 -11.15
N ILE A 50 -10.51 -2.35 -10.78
CA ILE A 50 -10.24 -3.71 -11.28
C ILE A 50 -11.35 -4.67 -10.87
N HIS A 51 -11.82 -4.64 -9.62
CA HIS A 51 -12.94 -5.49 -9.18
C HIS A 51 -14.26 -5.15 -9.86
N LEU A 52 -14.52 -3.87 -10.15
CA LEU A 52 -15.73 -3.44 -10.86
C LEU A 52 -15.72 -3.84 -12.34
N LEU A 53 -14.55 -3.83 -12.98
CA LEU A 53 -14.39 -4.06 -14.42
C LEU A 53 -14.04 -5.52 -14.77
N SER A 54 -13.61 -6.34 -13.80
CA SER A 54 -13.15 -7.70 -14.05
C SER A 54 -13.70 -8.70 -13.04
N SER A 55 -14.25 -9.80 -13.55
CA SER A 55 -14.65 -10.96 -12.75
C SER A 55 -13.48 -11.85 -12.29
N LYS A 56 -12.27 -11.61 -12.81
CA LYS A 56 -11.12 -12.52 -12.59
C LYS A 56 -10.56 -12.43 -11.17
N TRP A 57 -10.66 -11.27 -10.53
CA TRP A 57 -9.95 -10.93 -9.28
C TRP A 57 -10.82 -11.03 -8.01
N HIS A 58 -11.99 -11.67 -8.07
CA HIS A 58 -12.93 -11.73 -6.95
C HIS A 58 -12.62 -12.82 -5.93
N SER A 59 -11.73 -12.53 -4.99
CA SER A 59 -11.63 -13.21 -3.70
C SER A 59 -10.69 -12.43 -2.79
N TYR A 60 -10.75 -12.66 -1.48
CA TYR A 60 -9.81 -12.09 -0.53
C TYR A 60 -8.35 -12.35 -0.94
N GLY A 61 -8.00 -13.62 -1.21
CA GLY A 61 -6.64 -14.00 -1.60
C GLY A 61 -6.18 -13.37 -2.91
N LYS A 62 -7.06 -13.31 -3.93
CA LYS A 62 -6.74 -12.65 -5.21
C LYS A 62 -6.55 -11.15 -5.04
N SER A 63 -7.35 -10.48 -4.20
CA SER A 63 -7.20 -9.05 -3.94
C SER A 63 -5.90 -8.74 -3.20
N LEU A 64 -5.55 -9.57 -2.20
CA LEU A 64 -4.27 -9.46 -1.49
C LEU A 64 -3.08 -9.69 -2.43
N LEU A 65 -3.12 -10.74 -3.26
CA LEU A 65 -2.06 -11.01 -4.24
C LEU A 65 -1.93 -9.86 -5.25
N LEU A 66 -3.04 -9.33 -5.75
CA LEU A 66 -3.06 -8.20 -6.67
C LEU A 66 -2.45 -6.95 -6.02
N GLY A 67 -2.89 -6.59 -4.82
CA GLY A 67 -2.37 -5.45 -4.06
C GLY A 67 -0.88 -5.58 -3.77
N PHE A 68 -0.44 -6.74 -3.29
CA PHE A 68 0.97 -7.02 -3.03
C PHE A 68 1.80 -6.94 -4.31
N SER A 69 1.34 -7.53 -5.41
CA SER A 69 2.06 -7.51 -6.68
C SER A 69 2.21 -6.10 -7.25
N ILE A 70 1.14 -5.30 -7.22
CA ILE A 70 1.18 -3.91 -7.66
C ILE A 70 2.09 -3.09 -6.75
N SER A 71 1.99 -3.26 -5.44
CA SER A 71 2.85 -2.54 -4.49
C SER A 71 4.33 -2.90 -4.65
N LEU A 72 4.65 -4.18 -4.81
CA LEU A 72 6.01 -4.64 -5.05
C LEU A 72 6.56 -4.08 -6.35
N PHE A 73 5.73 -4.03 -7.40
CA PHE A 73 6.10 -3.44 -8.68
C PHE A 73 6.40 -1.94 -8.55
N ILE A 74 5.58 -1.19 -7.81
CA ILE A 74 5.78 0.26 -7.57
C ILE A 74 7.09 0.51 -6.80
N GLU A 75 7.30 -0.16 -5.66
CA GLU A 75 8.50 -0.01 -4.84
C GLU A 75 9.78 -0.41 -5.61
N SER A 76 9.71 -1.51 -6.37
CA SER A 76 10.83 -1.95 -7.23
C SER A 76 11.11 -0.96 -8.35
N SER A 77 10.07 -0.37 -8.94
CA SER A 77 10.21 0.66 -9.98
C SER A 77 10.83 1.94 -9.40
N GLN A 78 10.46 2.35 -8.19
CA GLN A 78 11.10 3.48 -7.50
C GLN A 78 12.58 3.22 -7.24
N LEU A 79 12.93 2.01 -6.79
CA LEU A 79 14.31 1.62 -6.55
C LEU A 79 15.13 1.63 -7.86
N PHE A 80 14.54 1.11 -8.94
CA PHE A 80 15.15 1.14 -10.27
C PHE A 80 15.33 2.58 -10.78
N LEU A 81 14.33 3.45 -10.62
CA LEU A 81 14.42 4.87 -10.97
C LEU A 81 15.49 5.60 -10.14
N ASP A 82 15.64 5.25 -8.85
CA ASP A 82 16.69 5.80 -8.00
C ASP A 82 18.10 5.45 -8.53
N LEU A 83 18.27 4.26 -9.10
CA LEU A 83 19.50 3.89 -9.81
C LEU A 83 19.70 4.70 -11.11
N LEU A 84 18.65 5.08 -11.82
CA LEU A 84 18.83 5.81 -13.08
C LEU A 84 19.12 7.29 -12.87
N ILE A 85 18.36 7.95 -11.99
CA ILE A 85 18.33 9.42 -11.91
C ILE A 85 18.58 9.98 -10.51
N ASN A 86 18.96 9.14 -9.54
CA ASN A 86 19.26 9.56 -8.17
C ASN A 86 18.09 10.34 -7.52
N ALA A 87 16.90 9.74 -7.58
CA ALA A 87 15.64 10.32 -7.12
C ALA A 87 15.53 10.41 -5.58
N ASN A 88 16.56 9.98 -4.84
CA ASN A 88 16.59 9.88 -3.39
C ASN A 88 15.37 9.14 -2.84
N ARG A 89 14.98 8.02 -3.46
CA ARG A 89 13.91 7.15 -2.95
C ARG A 89 14.45 6.15 -1.93
N VAL A 90 13.54 5.63 -1.11
CA VAL A 90 13.79 4.56 -0.14
C VAL A 90 12.77 3.49 -0.46
N PHE A 91 13.23 2.24 -0.51
CA PHE A 91 12.32 1.09 -0.58
C PHE A 91 11.82 0.80 0.84
N GLU A 92 10.52 0.90 1.07
CA GLU A 92 9.93 0.68 2.40
C GLU A 92 9.08 -0.59 2.40
N ILE A 93 9.45 -1.57 3.23
CA ILE A 93 8.65 -2.81 3.35
C ILE A 93 7.26 -2.53 3.92
N ASP A 94 7.11 -1.42 4.65
CA ASP A 94 5.84 -1.00 5.23
C ASP A 94 4.82 -0.56 4.16
N ASP A 95 5.31 0.07 3.09
CA ASP A 95 4.48 0.46 1.96
C ASP A 95 3.85 -0.77 1.30
N LEU A 96 4.55 -1.90 1.24
CA LEU A 96 4.00 -3.15 0.70
C LEU A 96 2.74 -3.62 1.42
N TRP A 97 2.75 -3.72 2.75
CA TRP A 97 1.60 -4.26 3.48
C TRP A 97 0.47 -3.23 3.62
N THR A 98 0.78 -1.95 3.77
CA THR A 98 -0.23 -0.87 3.81
C THR A 98 -0.97 -0.75 2.48
N ASN A 99 -0.27 -0.72 1.34
CA ASN A 99 -0.87 -0.73 0.01
C ASN A 99 -1.69 -2.01 -0.25
N THR A 100 -1.20 -3.16 0.22
CA THR A 100 -1.93 -4.45 0.14
C THR A 100 -3.21 -4.43 0.96
N LEU A 101 -3.21 -3.79 2.14
CA LEU A 101 -4.41 -3.57 2.94
C LEU A 101 -5.41 -2.68 2.20
N GLY A 102 -4.94 -1.67 1.47
CA GLY A 102 -5.75 -0.86 0.55
C GLY A 102 -6.52 -1.69 -0.48
N ALA A 103 -5.84 -2.66 -1.09
CA ALA A 103 -6.45 -3.60 -2.04
C ALA A 103 -7.52 -4.48 -1.38
N LEU A 104 -7.29 -4.93 -0.15
CA LEU A 104 -8.29 -5.67 0.61
C LEU A 104 -9.54 -4.82 0.90
N LEU A 105 -9.35 -3.57 1.34
CA LEU A 105 -10.46 -2.64 1.58
C LEU A 105 -11.26 -2.36 0.31
N ALA A 106 -10.59 -2.21 -0.84
CA ALA A 106 -11.25 -2.06 -2.13
C ALA A 106 -12.15 -3.25 -2.49
N TYR A 107 -11.71 -4.47 -2.19
CA TYR A 107 -12.53 -5.66 -2.40
C TYR A 107 -13.74 -5.71 -1.45
N LEU A 108 -13.57 -5.32 -0.18
CA LEU A 108 -14.70 -5.19 0.74
C LEU A 108 -15.73 -4.18 0.24
N THR A 109 -15.30 -3.03 -0.25
CA THR A 109 -16.18 -2.03 -0.88
C THR A 109 -16.92 -2.62 -2.09
N TYR A 110 -16.23 -3.35 -2.96
CA TYR A 110 -16.85 -4.06 -4.07
C TYR A 110 -17.98 -5.00 -3.62
N LEU A 111 -17.73 -5.81 -2.58
CA LEU A 111 -18.75 -6.72 -2.03
C LEU A 111 -19.98 -5.96 -1.49
N LEU A 112 -19.76 -4.82 -0.84
CA LEU A 112 -20.85 -3.96 -0.36
C LEU A 112 -21.69 -3.39 -1.52
N ILE A 113 -21.03 -2.95 -2.60
CA ILE A 113 -21.69 -2.46 -3.82
C ILE A 113 -22.55 -3.58 -4.43
N CYS A 114 -21.99 -4.77 -4.64
CA CYS A 114 -22.74 -5.90 -5.22
C CYS A 114 -23.95 -6.30 -4.37
N LYS A 115 -23.78 -6.35 -3.03
CA LYS A 115 -24.88 -6.63 -2.11
C LYS A 115 -25.99 -5.57 -2.22
N GLN A 116 -25.63 -4.31 -2.40
CA GLN A 116 -26.59 -3.22 -2.56
C GLN A 116 -27.31 -3.25 -3.92
N MET A 117 -26.62 -3.67 -4.98
CA MET A 117 -27.22 -3.86 -6.31
C MET A 117 -28.25 -4.99 -6.30
N ILE A 118 -27.94 -6.13 -5.66
CA ILE A 118 -28.87 -7.25 -5.53
C ILE A 118 -30.12 -6.86 -4.73
N LYS A 119 -29.99 -6.05 -3.67
CA LYS A 119 -31.14 -5.58 -2.88
C LYS A 119 -32.08 -4.64 -3.64
N ARG A 120 -31.63 -4.03 -4.74
CA ARG A 120 -32.37 -3.02 -5.50
C ARG A 120 -33.04 -3.57 -6.76
N GLY A 121 -32.73 -4.79 -7.17
CA GLY A 121 -33.38 -5.51 -8.27
C GLY A 121 -34.43 -6.47 -7.75
#